data_AF-A0A966PUW0-F1
#
_entry.id   AF-A0A966PUW0-F1
#
_cell.length_a   1.000
_cell.length_b   1.000
_cell.length_c   1.000
_cell.angle_alpha   90.00
_cell.angle_beta   90.00
_cell.angle_gamma   90.00
#
_symmetry.space_group_name_H-M   'P 1'
#
loop_
_entity.id
_entity.type
_entity.pdbx_description
1 polymer ?
#
loop_
_entity_poly.entity_id
_entity_poly.type
_entity_poly.pdbx_seq_one_letter_code
_entity_poly.pdbx_strand_id
1 'polypeptide(L)'
;MQKQLEPIDLAKCVESSLHTSLDGFDLPRARLYGVSIVDADGVRANHNGALRISFLAEHGDVYELLDAPSSAIARMFDAAVVLTCGWAAPIDRDESPANEDSNEVPPS
;
A
#
# COMPACT_ATOMS: atom_id res chain seq x y z
N MET A 1 -20.87 -24.44 -6.04
CA MET A 1 -21.09 -23.02 -5.70
C MET A 1 -19.73 -22.47 -5.30
N GLN A 2 -19.05 -21.73 -6.17
CA GLN A 2 -17.78 -21.10 -5.79
C GLN A 2 -18.12 -20.05 -4.74
N LYS A 3 -17.61 -20.21 -3.52
CA LYS A 3 -17.75 -19.19 -2.48
C LYS A 3 -17.05 -17.93 -3.02
N GLN A 4 -17.65 -16.77 -2.84
CA GLN A 4 -17.01 -15.51 -3.23
C GLN A 4 -15.79 -15.26 -2.32
N LEU A 5 -14.75 -14.62 -2.84
CA LEU A 5 -13.62 -14.19 -2.00
C LEU A 5 -14.05 -12.94 -1.24
N GLU A 6 -13.96 -12.97 0.08
CA GLU A 6 -14.32 -11.80 0.89
C GLU A 6 -13.20 -10.76 0.83
N PRO A 7 -13.51 -9.46 0.75
CA PRO A 7 -12.48 -8.41 0.73
C PRO A 7 -11.49 -8.50 1.89
N ILE A 8 -11.96 -8.96 3.07
CA ILE A 8 -11.11 -9.13 4.26
C ILE A 8 -10.07 -10.23 4.10
N ASP A 9 -10.35 -11.29 3.33
CA ASP A 9 -9.40 -12.38 3.10
C ASP A 9 -8.24 -11.89 2.21
N LEU A 10 -8.57 -11.11 1.18
CA LEU A 10 -7.57 -10.48 0.32
C LEU A 10 -6.71 -9.49 1.10
N ALA A 11 -7.33 -8.63 1.92
CA ALA A 11 -6.61 -7.65 2.73
C ALA A 11 -5.60 -8.30 3.68
N LYS A 12 -5.99 -9.37 4.39
CA LYS A 12 -5.10 -10.13 5.29
C LYS A 12 -3.95 -10.78 4.55
N CYS A 13 -4.23 -11.37 3.38
CA CYS A 13 -3.20 -12.04 2.60
C CYS A 13 -2.19 -11.04 2.00
N VAL A 14 -2.65 -9.87 1.57
CA VAL A 14 -1.80 -8.76 1.15
C VAL A 14 -0.92 -8.30 2.30
N GLU A 15 -1.51 -8.01 3.46
CA GLU A 15 -0.78 -7.56 4.65
C GLU A 15 0.32 -8.55 5.03
N SER A 16 -0.02 -9.83 5.20
CA SER A 16 0.91 -10.90 5.57
C SER A 16 2.05 -11.04 4.55
N SER A 17 1.72 -10.95 3.26
CA SER A 17 2.71 -11.05 2.17
C SER A 17 3.67 -9.86 2.17
N LEU A 18 3.16 -8.63 2.33
CA LEU A 18 3.99 -7.43 2.41
C LEU A 18 4.84 -7.40 3.67
N HIS A 19 4.27 -7.78 4.82
CA HIS A 19 5.00 -7.84 6.10
C HIS A 19 6.19 -8.81 6.04
N THR A 20 6.06 -9.92 5.32
CA THR A 20 7.16 -10.88 5.13
C THR A 20 8.19 -10.41 4.10
N SER A 21 7.79 -9.60 3.13
CA SER A 21 8.64 -9.23 1.99
C SER A 21 9.42 -7.93 2.18
N LEU A 22 9.01 -7.08 3.12
CA LEU A 22 9.61 -5.78 3.37
C LEU A 22 10.63 -5.88 4.51
N ASP A 23 11.85 -5.39 4.27
CA ASP A 23 12.87 -5.23 5.31
C ASP A 23 12.50 -4.03 6.21
N GLY A 24 11.56 -4.25 7.12
CA GLY A 24 11.09 -3.27 8.09
C GLY A 24 9.83 -2.51 7.68
N PHE A 25 9.20 -1.87 8.67
CA PHE A 25 7.91 -1.19 8.53
C PHE A 25 8.03 0.35 8.53
N ASP A 26 9.25 0.88 8.45
CA ASP A 26 9.51 2.31 8.36
C ASP A 26 9.77 2.70 6.90
N LEU A 27 8.69 3.00 6.18
CA LEU A 27 8.77 3.45 4.80
C LEU A 27 8.58 4.97 4.76
N PRO A 28 9.59 5.74 4.31
CA PRO A 28 9.53 7.21 4.30
C PRO A 28 8.59 7.77 3.24
N ARG A 29 8.00 6.93 2.39
CA ARG A 29 7.14 7.30 1.27
C ARG A 29 5.97 6.33 1.15
N ALA A 30 4.82 6.86 0.74
CA ALA A 30 3.69 6.04 0.35
C ALA A 30 4.04 5.22 -0.89
N ARG A 31 3.60 3.96 -0.92
CA ARG A 31 3.83 3.04 -2.04
C ARG A 31 2.52 2.53 -2.61
N LEU A 32 2.44 2.47 -3.93
CA LEU A 32 1.32 1.89 -4.66
C LEU A 32 1.75 0.53 -5.22
N TYR A 33 0.95 -0.48 -4.94
CA TYR A 33 1.12 -1.84 -5.43
C TYR A 33 -0.11 -2.30 -6.21
N GLY A 34 0.13 -3.07 -7.27
CA GLY A 34 -0.88 -3.87 -7.96
C GLY A 34 -0.84 -5.30 -7.45
N VAL A 35 -2.01 -5.89 -7.18
CA VAL A 35 -2.15 -7.25 -6.66
C VAL A 35 -2.97 -8.10 -7.62
N SER A 36 -2.36 -9.19 -8.10
CA SER A 36 -3.06 -10.23 -8.86
C SER A 36 -3.27 -11.48 -8.00
N ILE A 37 -4.48 -12.02 -8.04
CA ILE A 37 -4.83 -13.27 -7.35
C ILE A 37 -4.35 -14.44 -8.20
N VAL A 38 -3.43 -15.24 -7.66
CA VAL A 38 -2.90 -16.45 -8.32
C VAL A 38 -3.70 -17.67 -7.88
N ASP A 39 -4.06 -17.74 -6.61
CA ASP A 39 -4.83 -18.84 -6.02
C ASP A 39 -5.85 -18.30 -5.00
N ALA A 40 -7.13 -18.28 -5.38
CA ALA A 40 -8.20 -17.76 -4.53
C ALA A 40 -8.43 -18.60 -3.25
N ASP A 41 -8.18 -19.91 -3.28
CA ASP A 41 -8.29 -20.74 -2.09
C ASP A 41 -7.07 -20.54 -1.17
N GLY A 42 -5.89 -20.33 -1.76
CA GLY A 42 -4.70 -19.88 -1.06
C GLY A 42 -4.89 -18.53 -0.36
N VAL A 43 -5.60 -17.57 -0.97
CA VAL A 43 -5.92 -16.28 -0.32
C VAL A 43 -6.80 -16.50 0.91
N ARG A 44 -7.82 -17.35 0.82
CA ARG A 44 -8.69 -17.69 1.97
C ARG A 44 -7.94 -18.36 3.11
N ALA A 45 -6.94 -19.17 2.77
CA ALA A 45 -6.08 -19.84 3.74
C ALA A 45 -4.91 -18.97 4.22
N ASN A 46 -4.79 -17.73 3.72
CA ASN A 46 -3.68 -16.81 4.01
C ASN A 46 -2.29 -17.41 3.70
N HIS A 47 -2.18 -18.12 2.58
CA HIS A 47 -0.95 -18.78 2.16
C HIS A 47 -0.02 -17.85 1.37
N ASN A 48 1.28 -17.89 1.68
CA ASN A 48 2.28 -17.19 0.87
C ASN A 48 2.30 -17.75 -0.57
N GLY A 49 2.38 -16.85 -1.55
CA GLY A 49 2.35 -17.19 -2.97
C GLY A 49 0.95 -17.24 -3.59
N ALA A 50 -0.12 -17.07 -2.80
CA ALA A 50 -1.48 -16.93 -3.32
C ALA A 50 -1.71 -15.62 -4.10
N LEU A 51 -0.82 -14.64 -3.87
CA LEU A 51 -0.84 -13.32 -4.49
C LEU A 51 0.45 -13.05 -5.24
N ARG A 52 0.34 -12.35 -6.36
CA ARG A 52 1.45 -11.68 -7.02
C ARG A 52 1.33 -10.18 -6.77
N ILE A 53 2.24 -9.64 -5.97
CA ILE A 53 2.28 -8.21 -5.63
C ILE A 53 3.36 -7.53 -6.46
N SER A 54 3.00 -6.46 -7.17
CA SER A 54 3.89 -5.70 -8.05
C SER A 54 3.97 -4.25 -7.59
N PHE A 55 5.18 -3.75 -7.35
CA PHE A 55 5.41 -2.34 -7.08
C PHE A 55 5.12 -1.50 -8.33
N LEU A 56 4.32 -0.43 -8.18
CA LEU A 56 3.94 0.44 -9.29
C LEU A 56 4.59 1.82 -9.19
N ALA A 57 4.52 2.45 -8.02
CA ALA A 57 5.05 3.79 -7.79
C ALA A 57 5.23 4.07 -6.29
N GLU A 58 6.01 5.10 -5.96
CA GLU A 58 6.07 5.66 -4.62
C GLU A 58 6.14 7.18 -4.66
N HIS A 59 5.61 7.82 -3.62
CA HIS A 59 5.61 9.27 -3.49
C HIS A 59 5.50 9.68 -2.02
N GLY A 60 6.06 10.84 -1.65
CA GLY A 60 6.00 11.34 -0.25
C GLY A 60 4.60 11.78 0.17
N ASP A 61 3.79 12.19 -0.80
CA ASP A 61 2.38 12.55 -0.65
C ASP A 61 1.50 11.48 -1.33
N VAL A 62 0.56 10.91 -0.57
CA VAL A 62 -0.32 9.83 -1.02
C VAL A 62 -1.36 10.29 -2.05
N TYR A 63 -1.82 11.54 -1.99
CA TYR A 63 -2.80 12.04 -2.95
C TYR A 63 -2.15 12.26 -4.30
N GLU A 64 -0.95 12.84 -4.31
CA GLU A 64 -0.13 12.99 -5.50
C GLU A 64 0.26 11.65 -6.12
N LEU A 65 0.48 10.61 -5.30
CA LEU A 65 0.68 9.24 -5.76
C LEU A 65 -0.54 8.70 -6.53
N LEU A 66 -1.75 9.01 -6.04
CA LEU A 66 -3.01 8.53 -6.60
C LEU A 66 -3.44 9.34 -7.84
N ASP A 67 -3.12 10.63 -7.89
CA ASP A 67 -3.42 11.50 -9.02
C ASP A 67 -2.40 11.37 -10.17
N ALA A 68 -1.21 10.83 -9.89
CA ALA A 68 -0.20 10.59 -10.90
C ALA A 68 -0.72 9.66 -12.02
N PRO A 69 -0.40 9.93 -13.30
CA PRO A 69 -0.83 9.07 -14.41
C PRO A 69 -0.42 7.59 -14.28
N SER A 70 0.65 7.30 -13.54
CA SER A 70 1.10 5.94 -13.24
C SER A 70 0.11 5.15 -12.38
N SER A 71 -0.74 5.80 -11.58
CA SER A 71 -1.73 5.12 -10.73
C SER A 71 -2.78 4.37 -11.54
N ALA A 72 -3.06 4.84 -12.77
CA ALA A 72 -4.01 4.20 -13.69
C ALA A 72 -3.64 2.75 -14.00
N ILE A 73 -2.36 2.39 -13.91
CA ILE A 73 -1.84 1.03 -14.10
C ILE A 73 -2.45 0.05 -13.08
N ALA A 74 -2.78 0.52 -11.87
CA ALA A 74 -3.37 -0.30 -10.82
C ALA A 74 -4.72 -0.91 -11.23
N ARG A 75 -5.43 -0.30 -12.18
CA ARG A 75 -6.71 -0.81 -12.71
C ARG A 75 -6.58 -2.10 -13.51
N MET A 76 -5.37 -2.49 -13.89
CA MET A 76 -5.10 -3.75 -14.60
C MET A 76 -4.97 -4.95 -13.65
N PHE A 77 -5.03 -4.73 -12.34
CA PHE A 77 -4.89 -5.74 -11.29
C PHE A 77 -6.24 -6.06 -10.63
N ASP A 78 -6.30 -7.19 -9.92
CA ASP A 78 -7.51 -7.58 -9.18
C ASP A 78 -7.75 -6.67 -7.96
N ALA A 79 -6.67 -6.13 -7.38
CA ALA A 79 -6.73 -5.10 -6.37
C ALA A 79 -5.55 -4.13 -6.46
N ALA A 80 -5.77 -2.92 -5.94
CA ALA A 80 -4.76 -1.91 -5.71
C ALA A 80 -4.53 -1.75 -4.21
N VAL A 81 -3.27 -1.58 -3.80
CA VAL A 81 -2.88 -1.43 -2.40
C VAL A 81 -2.02 -0.19 -2.26
N VAL A 82 -2.43 0.70 -1.36
CA VAL A 82 -1.62 1.84 -0.93
C VAL A 82 -1.07 1.52 0.45
N LEU A 83 0.25 1.51 0.56
CA LEU A 83 0.97 1.28 1.81
C LEU A 83 1.55 2.61 2.30
N THR A 84 1.20 3.01 3.53
CA THR A 84 1.71 4.21 4.20
C THR A 84 2.13 3.86 5.62
N CYS A 85 3.24 4.43 6.09
CA CYS A 85 3.73 4.28 7.45
C CYS A 85 3.54 5.62 8.16
N GLY A 86 2.39 5.82 8.82
CA GLY A 86 2.01 7.07 9.48
C GLY A 86 0.67 7.66 8.99
N TRP A 87 0.19 8.69 9.68
CA TRP A 87 -0.89 9.53 9.18
C TRP A 87 -0.28 10.47 8.13
N ALA A 88 -0.40 10.14 6.85
CA ALA A 88 0.03 11.04 5.77
C ALA A 88 -0.89 12.28 5.77
N ALA A 89 -0.62 13.24 6.68
CA ALA A 89 -1.18 14.58 6.61
C ALA A 89 -0.57 15.29 5.39
N PRO A 90 -1.33 16.15 4.68
CA PRO A 90 -0.80 16.91 3.56
C PRO A 90 0.44 17.69 4.01
N ILE A 91 1.58 17.48 3.34
CA ILE A 91 2.75 18.34 3.55
C ILE A 91 2.55 19.52 2.60
N ASP A 92 2.08 20.65 3.13
CA ASP A 92 1.96 21.89 2.35
C ASP A 92 3.34 22.25 1.77
N ARG A 93 3.47 22.15 0.43
CA ARG A 93 4.73 22.37 -0.29
C ARG A 93 5.16 23.85 -0.38
N ASP A 94 4.45 24.75 0.30
CA ASP A 94 4.78 26.18 0.30
C ASP A 94 5.71 26.59 1.46
N GLU A 95 6.08 25.68 2.36
CA GLU A 95 7.16 25.93 3.31
C GLU A 95 8.52 25.54 2.72
N SER A 96 9.31 26.57 2.43
CA SER A 96 10.73 26.49 2.12
C SER A 96 11.47 25.64 3.17
N PRO A 97 12.62 25.00 2.86
CA PRO A 97 13.30 24.10 3.78
C PRO A 97 13.90 24.91 4.93
N ALA A 98 13.12 25.09 5.99
CA ALA A 98 13.54 25.70 7.24
C ALA A 98 13.37 24.66 8.34
N ASN A 99 14.43 23.87 8.52
CA ASN A 99 14.75 23.03 9.66
C ASN A 99 13.93 21.73 9.81
N GLU A 100 14.65 20.64 9.63
CA GLU A 100 14.34 19.32 10.18
C GLU A 100 14.14 19.45 11.70
N ASP A 101 12.89 19.37 12.18
CA ASP A 101 12.58 18.84 13.50
C ASP A 101 11.33 17.96 13.40
N SER A 102 11.55 16.73 12.93
CA SER A 102 10.54 15.69 12.72
C SER A 102 10.03 15.13 14.04
N ASN A 103 9.35 15.94 14.86
CA ASN A 103 8.77 15.49 16.12
C ASN A 103 7.34 16.02 16.36
N GLU A 104 6.56 16.12 15.28
CA GLU A 104 5.14 16.43 15.38
C GLU A 104 4.36 15.19 15.81
N VAL A 105 4.04 15.11 17.11
CA VAL A 105 3.14 14.12 17.70
C VAL A 105 1.69 14.62 17.61
N PRO A 106 0.71 13.75 17.28
CA PRO A 106 -0.69 14.17 17.12
C PRO A 106 -1.32 14.62 18.46
N PRO A 107 -2.32 15.51 18.41
CA PRO A 107 -3.03 15.95 19.62
C PRO A 107 -3.79 14.79 20.26
N SER A 108 -3.72 14.74 21.60
CA SER A 108 -4.35 13.72 22.47
C SER A 108 -5.86 13.86 22.57
#